data_AF-A0A357I051-F1
#
_entry.id   AF-A0A357I051-F1
#
_cell.length_a   1.000
_cell.length_b   1.000
_cell.length_c   1.000
_cell.angle_alpha   90.00
_cell.angle_beta   90.00
_cell.angle_gamma   90.00
#
_symmetry.space_group_name_H-M   'P 1'
#
loop_
_entity.id
_entity.type
_entity.pdbx_description
1 polymer ?
#
loop_
_entity_poly.entity_id
_entity_poly.type
_entity_poly.pdbx_seq_one_letter_code
_entity_poly.pdbx_strand_id
1 'polypeptide(L)'
;MLNEWLNNLYGSFDAIRLTGLGVGLVLFGFIFYLLPQAGDLQFNFRLQEHILRSQKAYRAADNVRKTRKRTEKRLPLYGKSMMVLGAALSLIGLFGSLF
;
A
#
# COMPACT_ATOMS: atom_id res chain seq x y z
N MET A 1 -27.86 29.39 -4.94
CA MET A 1 -26.45 29.47 -4.52
C MET A 1 -26.00 28.35 -3.58
N LEU A 2 -26.37 28.29 -2.29
CA LEU A 2 -25.89 27.22 -1.38
C LEU A 2 -26.40 25.82 -1.80
N ASN A 3 -27.69 25.70 -2.15
CA ASN A 3 -28.28 24.44 -2.62
C ASN A 3 -27.73 23.99 -3.99
N GLU A 4 -27.39 24.92 -4.88
CA GLU A 4 -26.76 24.59 -6.17
C GLU A 4 -25.29 24.21 -6.01
N TRP A 5 -24.57 24.84 -5.08
CA TRP A 5 -23.19 24.48 -4.76
C TRP A 5 -23.12 23.11 -4.07
N LEU A 6 -24.04 22.82 -3.16
CA LEU A 6 -24.23 21.49 -2.56
C LEU A 6 -24.62 20.46 -3.61
N ASN A 7 -25.62 20.73 -4.47
CA ASN A 7 -26.02 19.80 -5.52
C ASN A 7 -24.92 19.57 -6.56
N ASN A 8 -24.11 20.57 -6.88
CA ASN A 8 -22.92 20.39 -7.71
C ASN A 8 -21.85 19.59 -6.98
N LEU A 9 -21.64 19.75 -5.67
CA LEU A 9 -20.73 18.91 -4.89
C LEU A 9 -21.20 17.45 -4.82
N TYR A 10 -22.49 17.23 -4.56
CA TYR A 10 -23.13 15.90 -4.58
C TYR A 10 -23.08 15.27 -5.98
N GLY A 11 -23.27 16.07 -7.05
CA GLY A 11 -23.15 15.62 -8.44
C GLY A 11 -21.71 15.45 -8.94
N SER A 12 -20.72 16.09 -8.31
CA SER A 12 -19.29 15.99 -8.65
C SER A 12 -18.61 14.81 -7.97
N PHE A 13 -19.10 14.42 -6.79
CA PHE A 13 -18.66 13.23 -6.09
C PHE A 13 -19.45 12.03 -6.60
N ASP A 14 -18.99 11.50 -7.73
CA ASP A 14 -19.48 10.24 -8.29
C ASP A 14 -19.18 9.13 -7.26
N ALA A 15 -20.12 8.91 -6.34
CA ALA A 15 -19.97 8.15 -5.10
C ALA A 15 -19.48 6.71 -5.37
N ILE A 16 -19.88 6.17 -6.52
CA ILE A 16 -19.45 4.88 -7.06
C ILE A 16 -17.96 4.89 -7.40
N ARG A 17 -17.45 5.96 -8.03
CA ARG A 17 -16.03 6.10 -8.37
C ARG A 17 -15.17 6.29 -7.12
N LEU A 18 -15.62 7.08 -6.15
CA LEU A 18 -14.93 7.24 -4.87
C LEU A 18 -14.85 5.93 -4.08
N THR A 19 -15.96 5.20 -4.02
CA THR A 19 -16.01 3.88 -3.36
C THR A 19 -15.07 2.90 -4.07
N GLY A 20 -15.07 2.88 -5.41
CA GLY A 20 -14.17 2.07 -6.21
C GLY A 20 -12.69 2.42 -6.00
N LEU A 21 -12.35 3.72 -5.97
CA LEU A 21 -11.00 4.19 -5.68
C LEU A 21 -10.55 3.81 -4.26
N GLY A 22 -11.45 3.95 -3.27
CA GLY A 22 -11.19 3.55 -1.90
C GLY A 22 -10.92 2.04 -1.76
N VAL A 23 -11.76 1.20 -2.37
CA VAL A 23 -11.58 -0.26 -2.38
C VAL A 23 -10.27 -0.64 -3.09
N GLY A 24 -9.96 0.00 -4.22
CA GLY A 24 -8.71 -0.20 -4.93
C GLY A 24 -7.48 0.13 -4.07
N LEU A 25 -7.51 1.24 -3.33
CA LEU A 25 -6.45 1.64 -2.39
C LEU A 25 -6.30 0.65 -1.23
N VAL A 26 -7.41 0.11 -0.70
CA VAL A 26 -7.37 -0.93 0.34
C VAL A 26 -6.72 -2.20 -0.19
N LEU A 27 -7.14 -2.68 -1.36
CA LEU A 27 -6.57 -3.87 -2.00
C LEU A 27 -5.08 -3.70 -2.30
N PHE A 28 -4.70 -2.54 -2.83
CA PHE A 28 -3.29 -2.21 -3.08
C PHE A 28 -2.49 -2.18 -1.78
N GLY A 29 -3.02 -1.52 -0.74
CA GLY A 29 -2.43 -1.52 0.60
C GLY A 29 -2.26 -2.94 1.17
N PHE A 30 -3.20 -3.84 0.91
CA PHE A 30 -3.17 -5.24 1.31
C PHE A 30 -2.03 -6.03 0.65
N ILE A 31 -1.81 -5.82 -0.64
CA ILE A 31 -0.67 -6.40 -1.34
C ILE A 31 0.64 -5.93 -0.69
N PHE A 32 0.82 -4.64 -0.45
CA PHE A 32 2.03 -4.10 0.19
C PHE A 32 2.24 -4.58 1.63
N TYR A 33 1.15 -4.87 2.35
CA TYR A 33 1.20 -5.45 3.68
C TYR A 33 1.64 -6.92 3.69
N LEU A 34 1.21 -7.69 2.69
CA LEU A 34 1.54 -9.12 2.56
C LEU A 34 2.86 -9.38 1.83
N LEU A 35 3.29 -8.49 0.93
CA LEU A 35 4.54 -8.61 0.16
C LEU A 35 5.79 -8.95 1.01
N PRO A 36 6.04 -8.31 2.16
CA PRO A 36 7.19 -8.66 3.01
C PRO A 36 7.02 -9.98 3.77
N GLN A 37 5.79 -10.50 3.86
CA GLN A 37 5.48 -11.81 4.45
C GLN A 37 5.56 -12.95 3.43
N ALA A 38 5.60 -12.63 2.13
CA ALA A 38 5.79 -13.62 1.07
C ALA A 38 7.17 -14.29 1.25
N GLY A 39 7.15 -15.58 1.58
CA GLY A 39 8.34 -16.38 1.88
C GLY A 39 9.40 -16.33 0.78
N ASP A 40 8.97 -16.21 -0.48
CA ASP A 40 9.85 -16.14 -1.65
C ASP A 40 10.73 -14.89 -1.66
N LEU A 41 10.21 -13.74 -1.22
CA LEU A 41 10.99 -12.50 -1.15
C LEU A 41 12.10 -12.62 -0.10
N GLN A 42 11.78 -13.22 1.06
CA GLN A 42 12.75 -13.47 2.12
C GLN A 42 13.77 -14.56 1.75
N PHE A 43 13.37 -15.54 0.95
CA PHE A 43 14.25 -16.57 0.43
C PHE A 43 15.25 -15.97 -0.56
N ASN A 44 14.79 -15.17 -1.52
CA ASN A 44 15.66 -14.51 -2.51
C ASN A 44 16.69 -13.58 -1.86
N PHE A 45 16.31 -12.80 -0.84
CA PHE A 45 17.27 -11.95 -0.12
C PHE A 45 18.32 -12.76 0.65
N ARG A 46 17.93 -13.90 1.25
CA ARG A 46 18.87 -14.79 1.94
C ARG A 46 19.82 -15.47 0.95
N LEU A 47 19.32 -15.91 -0.19
CA LEU A 47 20.12 -16.51 -1.25
C LEU A 47 21.13 -15.51 -1.83
N GLN A 48 20.69 -14.28 -2.14
CA GLN A 48 21.57 -13.20 -2.60
C GLN A 48 22.63 -12.84 -1.56
N GLU A 49 22.26 -12.73 -0.28
CA GLU A 49 23.22 -12.47 0.79
C GLU A 49 24.28 -13.60 0.86
N HIS A 50 23.86 -14.86 0.72
CA HIS A 50 24.77 -16.00 0.74
C HIS A 50 25.74 -16.02 -0.45
N ILE A 51 25.24 -15.79 -1.67
CA ILE A 51 26.05 -15.72 -2.89
C ILE A 51 27.06 -14.56 -2.82
N LEU A 52 26.65 -13.38 -2.34
CA LEU A 52 27.55 -12.23 -2.23
C LEU A 52 28.64 -12.46 -1.17
N ARG A 53 28.33 -13.17 -0.08
CA ARG A 53 29.35 -13.55 0.90
C ARG A 53 30.33 -14.58 0.36
N SER A 54 29.88 -15.58 -0.41
CA SER A 54 30.79 -16.57 -1.01
C SER A 54 31.75 -15.94 -2.02
N GLN A 55 31.34 -14.84 -2.68
CA GLN A 55 32.18 -14.04 -3.57
C GLN A 55 33.07 -13.01 -2.83
N LYS A 56 33.14 -13.02 -1.50
CA LYS A 56 33.85 -12.02 -0.66
C LYS A 56 33.35 -10.58 -0.86
N ALA A 57 32.16 -10.38 -1.44
CA ALA A 57 31.54 -9.08 -1.66
C ALA A 57 30.76 -8.61 -0.41
N TYR A 58 31.44 -8.53 0.74
CA TYR A 58 30.80 -8.30 2.04
C TYR A 58 29.99 -6.99 2.12
N ARG A 59 30.47 -5.91 1.49
CA ARG A 59 29.72 -4.63 1.43
C ARG A 59 28.39 -4.78 0.69
N ALA A 60 28.36 -5.55 -0.40
CA ALA A 60 27.16 -5.80 -1.16
C ALA A 60 26.18 -6.69 -0.37
N ALA A 61 26.67 -7.73 0.30
CA ALA A 61 25.86 -8.57 1.19
C ALA A 61 25.21 -7.77 2.33
N ASP A 62 25.96 -6.84 2.96
CA ASP A 62 25.42 -5.96 3.99
C ASP A 62 24.36 -4.99 3.46
N ASN A 63 24.53 -4.48 2.22
CA ASN A 63 23.52 -3.66 1.57
C ASN A 63 22.22 -4.44 1.32
N VAL A 64 22.32 -5.69 0.86
CA VAL A 64 21.17 -6.58 0.68
C VAL A 64 20.45 -6.82 2.02
N ARG A 65 21.20 -7.11 3.08
CA ARG A 65 20.64 -7.31 4.44
C ARG A 65 19.95 -6.06 4.98
N LYS A 66 20.54 -4.88 4.79
CA LYS A 66 19.94 -3.58 5.18
C LYS A 66 18.67 -3.30 4.38
N THR A 67 18.68 -3.55 3.07
CA THR A 67 17.51 -3.41 2.20
C THR A 67 16.38 -4.32 2.66
N ARG A 68 16.67 -5.61 2.91
CA ARG A 68 15.69 -6.55 3.48
C ARG A 68 15.03 -6.01 4.74
N LYS A 69 15.81 -5.57 5.74
CA LYS A 69 15.27 -5.02 6.99
C LYS A 69 14.43 -3.77 6.78
N ARG A 70 14.82 -2.88 5.85
CA ARG A 70 14.01 -1.69 5.50
C ARG A 70 12.71 -2.10 4.84
N THR A 71 12.76 -3.03 3.90
CA THR A 71 11.62 -3.55 3.16
C THR A 71 10.61 -4.21 4.10
N GLU A 72 11.07 -5.05 5.03
CA GLU A 72 10.26 -5.68 6.08
C GLU A 72 9.57 -4.67 7.01
N LYS A 73 10.21 -3.53 7.30
CA LYS A 73 9.65 -2.51 8.22
C LYS A 73 8.78 -1.47 7.52
N ARG A 74 9.16 -1.04 6.32
CA ARG A 74 8.53 0.08 5.61
C ARG A 74 7.34 -0.35 4.75
N LEU A 75 7.42 -1.48 4.04
CA LEU A 75 6.30 -1.94 3.20
C LEU A 75 5.01 -2.17 3.99
N PRO A 76 5.01 -2.77 5.20
CA PRO A 76 3.79 -2.90 5.99
C PRO A 76 3.25 -1.56 6.47
N LEU A 77 4.13 -0.59 6.73
CA LEU A 77 3.73 0.75 7.15
C LEU A 77 3.00 1.46 6.00
N TYR A 78 3.57 1.40 4.79
CA TYR A 78 2.95 1.96 3.57
C TYR A 78 1.63 1.26 3.25
N GLY A 79 1.60 -0.08 3.33
CA GLY A 79 0.39 -0.88 3.13
C GLY A 79 -0.72 -0.49 4.11
N LYS A 80 -0.40 -0.36 5.41
CA LYS A 80 -1.35 0.10 6.43
C LYS A 80 -1.88 1.51 6.15
N SER A 81 -1.02 2.47 5.81
CA SER A 81 -1.47 3.83 5.48
C SER A 81 -2.40 3.86 4.27
N MET A 82 -2.11 3.07 3.23
CA MET A 82 -2.97 2.95 2.04
C MET A 82 -4.32 2.29 2.36
N MET A 83 -4.34 1.28 3.24
CA MET A 83 -5.59 0.70 3.73
C MET A 83 -6.45 1.71 4.48
N VAL A 84 -5.85 2.51 5.38
CA VAL A 84 -6.58 3.51 6.17
C VAL A 84 -7.15 4.60 5.25
N LEU A 85 -6.34 5.11 4.32
CA LEU A 85 -6.78 6.09 3.32
C LEU A 85 -7.87 5.54 2.40
N GLY A 86 -7.70 4.31 1.92
CA GLY A 86 -8.69 3.64 1.09
C GLY A 86 -10.01 3.41 1.82
N ALA A 87 -9.97 2.96 3.07
CA ALA A 87 -11.15 2.77 3.90
C ALA A 87 -11.87 4.10 4.18
N ALA A 88 -11.14 5.18 4.45
CA ALA A 88 -11.71 6.50 4.61
C ALA A 88 -12.41 6.99 3.33
N LEU A 89 -11.77 6.82 2.16
CA LEU A 89 -12.36 7.16 0.86
C LEU A 89 -13.60 6.32 0.54
N SER A 90 -13.57 5.02 0.85
CA SER A 90 -14.74 4.15 0.69
C SER A 90 -15.89 4.54 1.60
N LEU A 91 -15.61 4.92 2.85
CA LEU A 91 -16.64 5.40 3.79
C LEU A 91 -17.26 6.72 3.31
N ILE A 92 -16.45 7.64 2.79
CA ILE A 92 -16.94 8.90 2.20
C ILE A 92 -17.82 8.62 0.98
N GLY A 93 -17.39 7.70 0.09
CA GLY A 93 -18.17 7.28 -1.07
C GLY A 93 -19.50 6.62 -0.68
N LEU A 94 -19.49 5.73 0.31
CA LEU A 94 -20.72 5.10 0.83
C LEU A 94 -21.66 6.12 1.46
N PHE A 95 -21.13 7.05 2.27
CA PHE A 95 -21.95 8.09 2.89
C PHE A 95 -22.56 9.01 1.83
N GLY A 96 -21.79 9.39 0.80
CA GLY A 96 -22.29 10.18 -0.33
C GLY A 96 -23.27 9.44 -1.26
N SER A 97 -23.39 8.11 -1.14
CA SER A 97 -24.39 7.33 -1.90
C SER A 97 -25.73 7.16 -1.18
N LEU A 98 -25.78 7.48 0.12
CA LEU A 98 -26.97 7.31 0.97
C LEU A 98 -27.85 8.58 1.06
N PHE A 99 -27.35 9.72 0.60
CA PHE A 99 -28.03 11.03 0.62
C PHE A 99 -28.13 11.59 -0.80
#